data_AF-A0A950WEP9-F1
#
_entry.id   AF-A0A950WEP9-F1
#
_cell.length_a   1.000
_cell.length_b   1.000
_cell.length_c   1.000
_cell.angle_alpha   90.00
_cell.angle_beta   90.00
_cell.angle_gamma   90.00
#
_symmetry.space_group_name_H-M   'P 1'
#
loop_
_entity.id
_entity.type
_entity.pdbx_description
1 polymer ?
#
loop_
_entity_poly.entity_id
_entity_poly.type
_entity_poly.pdbx_seq_one_letter_code
_entity_poly.pdbx_strand_id
1 'polypeptide(L)' 'MDPAIKKQALRLFTYGLYAIACADDSDVNAFTANWLTQVSFEPPLLAVSV' A
#
# COMPACT_ATOMS: atom_id res chain seq x y z
N MET A 1 20.84 -7.70 11.79
CA MET A 1 20.84 -7.82 10.31
C MET A 1 21.48 -6.58 9.72
N ASP A 2 22.22 -6.73 8.62
CA ASP A 2 22.80 -5.61 7.86
C ASP A 2 21.69 -4.74 7.22
N PRO A 3 21.66 -3.41 7.47
CA PRO A 3 20.70 -2.50 6.85
C PRO A 3 20.69 -2.48 5.31
N ALA A 4 21.85 -2.64 4.68
CA ALA A 4 21.96 -2.67 3.21
C ALA A 4 21.28 -3.91 2.63
N ILE A 5 21.51 -5.06 3.25
CA ILE A 5 20.87 -6.33 2.87
C ILE A 5 19.35 -6.23 3.05
N LYS A 6 18.88 -5.68 4.19
CA LYS A 6 17.44 -5.46 4.44
C LYS A 6 16.80 -4.61 3.33
N LYS A 7 17.44 -3.49 2.98
CA LYS A 7 16.93 -2.56 1.96
C LYS A 7 16.87 -3.21 0.58
N GLN A 8 17.89 -3.99 0.21
CA GLN A 8 17.92 -4.72 -1.05
C GLN A 8 16.79 -5.75 -1.11
N ALA A 9 16.61 -6.54 -0.05
CA ALA A 9 15.56 -7.56 0.00
C ALA A 9 14.16 -6.96 -0.16
N LEU A 10 13.84 -5.88 0.55
CA LEU A 10 12.51 -5.24 0.48
C LEU A 10 12.20 -4.62 -0.90
N ARG A 11 13.24 -4.25 -1.67
CA ARG A 11 13.06 -3.68 -3.02
C ARG A 11 12.77 -4.71 -4.10
N LEU A 12 12.89 -5.99 -3.79
CA LEU A 12 12.55 -7.07 -4.73
C LEU A 12 11.05 -7.37 -4.76
N PHE A 13 10.27 -6.84 -3.83
CA PHE A 13 8.83 -7.09 -3.78
C PHE A 13 8.16 -6.43 -4.98
N THR A 14 7.29 -7.19 -5.66
CA THR A 14 6.51 -6.69 -6.78
C THR A 14 5.26 -6.01 -6.26
N TYR A 15 5.01 -4.78 -6.70
CA TYR A 15 3.85 -4.00 -6.33
C TYR A 15 3.14 -3.44 -7.56
N GLY A 16 1.82 -3.32 -7.48
CA GLY A 16 1.08 -2.43 -8.36
C GLY A 16 1.25 -0.96 -7.94
N LEU A 17 0.84 -0.04 -8.81
CA LEU A 17 0.75 1.38 -8.49
C LEU A 17 -0.73 1.80 -8.52
N TYR A 18 -1.21 2.32 -7.39
CA TYR A 18 -2.61 2.66 -7.20
C TYR A 18 -2.75 4.14 -6.82
N ALA A 19 -3.80 4.79 -7.29
CA ALA A 19 -4.25 6.07 -6.77
C ALA A 19 -5.29 5.80 -5.67
N ILE A 20 -5.02 6.26 -4.45
CA ILE A 20 -5.92 6.16 -3.31
C ILE A 20 -6.47 7.55 -3.02
N ALA A 21 -7.79 7.67 -2.94
CA ALA A 21 -8.47 8.92 -2.65
C ALA A 21 -9.36 8.77 -1.41
N CYS A 22 -9.47 9.86 -0.64
CA CYS A 22 -10.44 9.99 0.45
C CYS A 22 -11.11 11.37 0.37
N ALA A 23 -12.33 11.44 0.91
CA ALA A 23 -13.09 12.67 0.99
C ALA A 23 -13.79 12.75 2.35
N ASP A 24 -13.84 13.97 2.90
CA ASP A 24 -14.61 14.33 4.09
C ASP A 24 -15.34 15.65 3.78
N ASP A 25 -16.66 15.59 3.59
CA ASP A 25 -17.50 16.66 3.03
C ASP A 25 -16.91 17.31 1.76
N SER A 26 -16.35 18.52 1.87
CA SER A 26 -15.72 19.26 0.76
C SER A 26 -14.22 19.00 0.63
N ASP A 27 -13.59 18.41 1.63
CA ASP A 27 -12.15 18.18 1.66
C ASP A 27 -11.81 16.87 0.95
N VAL A 28 -11.05 16.95 -0.13
CA VAL A 28 -10.66 15.81 -0.96
C VAL A 28 -9.16 15.68 -1.00
N ASN A 29 -8.64 14.47 -0.79
CA ASN A 29 -7.22 14.15 -0.89
C ASN A 29 -7.01 12.90 -1.74
N ALA A 30 -5.85 12.85 -2.42
CA ALA A 30 -5.41 11.68 -3.15
C ALA A 30 -3.89 11.52 -3.11
N PHE A 31 -3.41 10.27 -3.11
CA PHE A 31 -2.00 9.96 -3.17
C PHE A 31 -1.75 8.65 -3.93
N THR A 32 -0.51 8.47 -4.41
CA THR A 32 -0.08 7.21 -5.03
C THR A 32 0.47 6.27 -3.96
N ALA A 33 0.01 5.02 -3.94
CA ALA A 33 0.51 3.99 -3.03
C ALA A 33 0.80 2.68 -3.76
N ASN A 34 1.75 1.91 -3.22
CA ASN A 34 2.12 0.60 -3.74
C ASN A 34 2.11 -0.51 -2.66
N TRP A 35 2.11 -0.18 -1.36
CA TRP A 35 1.95 -1.15 -0.28
C TRP A 35 0.48 -1.47 -0.02
N LEU A 36 -0.09 -2.28 -0.92
CA LEU A 36 -1.49 -2.73 -0.90
C LEU A 36 -1.56 -4.24 -1.17
N THR A 37 -2.37 -4.97 -0.40
CA THR A 37 -2.65 -6.40 -0.62
C THR A 37 -4.06 -6.79 -0.18
N GLN A 38 -4.64 -7.81 -0.82
CA GLN A 38 -5.83 -8.49 -0.30
C GLN A 38 -5.48 -9.30 0.94
N VAL A 39 -6.37 -9.29 1.93
CA VAL A 39 -6.17 -10.00 3.21
C VAL A 39 -7.32 -10.95 3.58
N SER A 40 -8.44 -10.90 2.88
CA SER A 40 -9.56 -11.83 3.08
C SER A 40 -10.42 -12.00 1.83
N PHE A 41 -11.01 -13.19 1.66
CA PHE A 41 -12.02 -13.48 0.65
C PHE A 41 -13.44 -13.20 1.14
N GLU A 42 -13.76 -13.63 2.37
CA GLU A 42 -15.07 -13.44 3.00
C GLU A 42 -14.90 -13.01 4.47
N PRO A 43 -15.24 -11.76 4.84
CA PRO A 43 -15.61 -10.66 3.94
C PRO A 43 -14.44 -10.25 3.03
N PRO A 44 -14.68 -9.58 1.90
CA PRO A 44 -13.61 -9.14 1.00
C PRO A 44 -12.86 -7.94 1.60
N LEU A 45 -11.64 -8.17 2.09
CA LEU A 45 -10.83 -7.15 2.78
C LEU A 45 -9.52 -6.86 2.06
N LEU A 46 -9.09 -5.61 2.15
CA LEU A 46 -7.79 -5.10 1.70
C LEU A 46 -7.03 -4.49 2.88
N ALA A 47 -5.69 -4.56 2.83
CA ALA A 47 -4.80 -3.82 3.72
C ALA A 47 -3.97 -2.82 2.91
N VAL A 48 -3.84 -1.60 3.44
CA VAL A 48 -3.01 -0.52 2.90
C VAL A 48 -2.13 0.00 4.03
N SER A 49 -0.84 0.18 3.76
CA SER A 49 0.07 0.91 4.65
C SER A 49 0.11 2.37 4.23
N VAL A 50 -0.20 3.28 5.16
CA VAL A 50 -0.21 4.74 4.96
C VAL A 50 0.75 5.42 5.93
#